data_AF-A0A1I4QHI3-F1
#
_entry.id   AF-A0A1I4QHI3-F1
#
_cell.length_a   1.000
_cell.length_b   1.000
_cell.length_c   1.000
_cell.angle_alpha   90.00
_cell.angle_beta   90.00
_cell.angle_gamma   90.00
#
_symmetry.space_group_name_H-M   'P 1'
#
loop_
_entity.id
_entity.type
_entity.pdbx_description
1 polymer ?
#
loop_
_entity_poly.entity_id
_entity_poly.type
_entity_poly.pdbx_seq_one_letter_code
_entity_poly.pdbx_strand_id
1 'polypeptide(L)'
;MNKLKDELLATSLPAWRKKGFFLSIAAISLFPLFIAFYSARPDLAEGLWKTRHLIGIGLVQALAQLALAWYALKNPVPNYVLLSLLTITLMFQVTYGISVILLSLA
;
A
#
# COMPACT_ATOMS: atom_id res chain seq x y z
N MET A 1 -29.55 -1.12 -12.99
CA MET A 1 -28.49 -1.99 -12.43
C MET A 1 -27.28 -2.20 -13.34
N ASN A 2 -27.31 -1.86 -14.64
CA ASN A 2 -26.16 -2.09 -15.53
C ASN A 2 -25.02 -1.06 -15.38
N LYS A 3 -25.32 0.21 -15.10
CA LYS A 3 -24.33 1.30 -15.14
C LYS A 3 -23.12 1.10 -14.21
N LEU A 4 -23.33 0.68 -12.95
CA LEU A 4 -22.23 0.44 -12.00
C LEU A 4 -21.35 -0.73 -12.44
N LYS A 5 -21.97 -1.83 -12.90
CA LYS A 5 -21.25 -3.00 -13.41
C LYS A 5 -20.42 -2.63 -14.63
N ASP A 6 -20.99 -1.86 -15.54
CA ASP A 6 -20.32 -1.40 -16.76
C ASP A 6 -19.14 -0.47 -16.43
N GLU A 7 -19.31 0.43 -15.45
CA GLU A 7 -18.24 1.30 -14.95
C GLU A 7 -17.12 0.51 -14.26
N LEU A 8 -17.45 -0.55 -13.52
CA LEU A 8 -16.46 -1.41 -12.84
C LEU A 8 -15.66 -2.27 -13.83
N LEU A 9 -16.32 -2.76 -14.88
CA LEU A 9 -15.70 -3.56 -15.94
C LEU A 9 -14.97 -2.73 -16.99
N ALA A 10 -15.24 -1.42 -17.06
CA ALA A 10 -14.57 -0.52 -17.97
C ALA A 10 -13.05 -0.50 -17.72
N THR A 11 -12.28 -0.53 -18.82
CA THR A 11 -10.81 -0.49 -18.82
C THR A 11 -10.26 0.87 -19.28
N SER A 12 -11.16 1.76 -19.70
CA SER A 12 -10.87 3.06 -20.32
C SER A 12 -10.75 4.20 -19.30
N LEU A 13 -10.03 3.98 -18.20
CA LEU A 13 -9.76 5.04 -17.24
C LEU A 13 -8.82 6.08 -17.87
N PRO A 14 -9.12 7.40 -17.83
CA PRO A 14 -8.23 8.43 -18.37
C PRO A 14 -6.81 8.34 -17.80
N ALA A 15 -5.81 8.60 -18.66
CA ALA A 15 -4.39 8.44 -18.30
C ALA A 15 -3.98 9.26 -17.06
N TRP A 16 -4.53 10.46 -16.87
CA TRP A 16 -4.24 11.28 -15.69
C TRP A 16 -4.76 10.65 -14.39
N ARG A 17 -5.92 9.97 -14.42
CA ARG A 17 -6.46 9.25 -13.26
C ARG A 17 -5.61 8.03 -12.93
N LYS A 18 -5.11 7.31 -13.94
CA LYS A 18 -4.17 6.19 -13.73
C LYS A 18 -2.86 6.66 -13.09
N LYS A 19 -2.33 7.80 -13.53
CA LYS A 19 -1.14 8.42 -12.91
C LYS A 19 -1.41 8.83 -11.46
N GLY A 20 -2.55 9.46 -11.20
CA GLY A 20 -2.96 9.82 -9.83
C GLY A 20 -3.04 8.59 -8.93
N PHE A 21 -3.72 7.53 -9.39
CA PHE A 21 -3.81 6.25 -8.69
C PHE A 21 -2.43 5.65 -8.38
N PHE A 22 -1.54 5.61 -9.36
CA PHE A 22 -0.18 5.11 -9.19
C PHE A 22 0.58 5.92 -8.12
N LEU A 23 0.52 7.25 -8.17
CA LEU A 23 1.16 8.12 -7.19
C LEU A 23 0.58 7.93 -5.79
N SER A 24 -0.73 7.75 -5.66
CA SER A 24 -1.38 7.46 -4.38
C SER A 24 -0.87 6.15 -3.79
N ILE A 25 -0.83 5.06 -4.57
CA ILE A 25 -0.28 3.80 -4.09
C ILE A 25 1.19 3.97 -3.72
N ALA A 26 2.01 4.60 -4.57
CA ALA A 26 3.42 4.81 -4.29
C ALA A 26 3.67 5.55 -2.98
N ALA A 27 2.91 6.61 -2.71
CA ALA A 27 3.00 7.36 -1.46
C ALA A 27 2.58 6.51 -0.24
N ILE A 28 1.44 5.80 -0.36
CA ILE A 28 0.91 4.97 0.73
C ILE A 28 1.83 3.78 1.02
N SER A 29 2.44 3.18 0.00
CA SER A 29 3.33 2.02 0.13
C SER A 29 4.58 2.30 0.95
N LEU A 30 5.02 3.57 1.08
CA LEU A 30 6.16 3.95 1.90
C LEU A 30 5.80 4.21 3.37
N PHE A 31 4.52 4.39 3.68
CA PHE A 31 4.03 4.68 5.02
C PHE A 31 4.41 3.64 6.11
N PRO A 32 4.40 2.31 5.84
CA PRO A 32 4.82 1.30 6.83
C PRO A 32 6.25 1.51 7.32
N LEU A 33 7.16 1.87 6.41
CA LEU A 33 8.57 2.10 6.71
C LEU A 33 8.74 3.34 7.57
N PHE A 34 7.97 4.39 7.28
CA PHE A 34 7.96 5.61 8.07
C PHE A 34 7.48 5.36 9.51
N ILE A 35 6.38 4.62 9.69
CA ILE A 35 5.87 4.26 11.02
C ILE A 35 6.90 3.46 11.81
N ALA A 36 7.48 2.42 11.20
CA ALA A 36 8.45 1.56 11.88
C ALA A 36 9.71 2.34 12.31
N PHE A 37 10.16 3.29 11.48
CA PHE A 37 11.27 4.16 11.84
C PHE A 37 10.92 5.10 13.00
N TYR A 38 9.72 5.70 12.97
CA TYR A 38 9.30 6.62 14.01
C TYR A 38 9.12 5.91 15.36
N SER A 39 8.54 4.70 15.37
CA SER A 39 8.37 3.89 16.58
C SER A 39 9.70 3.46 17.19
N ALA A 40 10.76 3.33 16.40
CA ALA A 40 12.09 2.94 16.87
C ALA A 40 12.92 4.09 17.44
N ARG A 41 12.47 5.35 17.39
CA ARG A 41 13.28 6.51 17.84
C ARG A 41 13.69 6.53 19.33
N PRO A 42 12.88 6.04 20.30
CA PRO A 42 13.23 6.14 21.72
C PRO A 42 14.52 5.37 22.09
N ASP A 43 14.69 4.17 21.52
CA ASP A 43 15.94 3.40 21.50
C ASP A 43 16.06 2.75 20.13
N LEU A 44 16.97 3.28 19.31
CA LEU A 44 17.09 2.87 17.91
C LEU A 44 17.54 1.41 17.78
N ALA A 45 18.43 0.95 18.66
CA ALA A 45 18.98 -0.40 18.57
C ALA A 45 17.95 -1.44 18.97
N GLU A 46 17.29 -1.24 20.12
CA GLU A 46 16.24 -2.14 20.60
C GLU A 46 15.00 -2.09 19.71
N GLY A 47 14.57 -0.88 19.33
CA GLY A 47 13.40 -0.65 18.48
C GLY A 47 13.54 -1.31 17.11
N LEU A 48 14.67 -1.09 16.42
CA LEU A 48 14.91 -1.73 15.11
C LEU A 48 15.03 -3.25 15.25
N TRP A 49 15.61 -3.76 16.34
CA TRP A 49 15.67 -5.19 16.59
C TRP A 49 14.26 -5.80 16.75
N LYS A 50 13.39 -5.17 17.56
CA LYS A 50 12.00 -5.60 17.75
C LYS A 50 11.20 -5.53 16.44
N THR A 51 11.39 -4.49 15.63
CA THR A 51 10.62 -4.28 14.39
C THR A 51 11.26 -4.86 13.13
N ARG A 52 12.41 -5.56 13.19
CA ARG A 52 13.16 -6.02 12.01
C ARG A 52 12.33 -6.82 11.00
N HIS A 53 11.46 -7.71 11.48
CA HIS A 53 10.59 -8.51 10.62
C HIS A 53 9.51 -7.66 9.97
N LEU A 54 8.96 -6.69 10.69
CA LEU A 54 7.99 -5.74 10.15
C LEU A 54 8.62 -4.86 9.08
N ILE A 55 9.85 -4.37 9.28
CA ILE A 55 10.59 -3.61 8.26
C ILE A 55 10.73 -4.44 6.98
N GLY A 56 11.12 -5.73 7.09
CA GLY A 56 11.22 -6.64 5.96
C GLY A 56 9.87 -6.84 5.24
N ILE A 57 8.80 -7.09 6.00
CA ILE A 57 7.43 -7.22 5.45
C ILE A 57 7.00 -5.93 4.74
N GLY A 58 7.25 -4.77 5.35
CA GLY A 58 6.93 -3.46 4.81
C GLY A 58 7.65 -3.20 3.48
N LEU A 59 8.93 -3.55 3.38
CA LEU A 59 9.72 -3.43 2.14
C LEU A 59 9.15 -4.32 1.03
N VAL A 60 8.91 -5.60 1.31
CA VAL A 60 8.38 -6.55 0.33
C VAL A 60 7.00 -6.11 -0.16
N GLN A 61 6.13 -5.66 0.75
CA GLN A 61 4.81 -5.14 0.39
C GLN A 61 4.89 -3.85 -0.43
N ALA A 62 5.78 -2.92 -0.08
CA ALA A 62 5.97 -1.71 -0.86
C ALA A 62 6.37 -2.02 -2.30
N LEU A 63 7.33 -2.93 -2.50
CA LEU A 63 7.77 -3.37 -3.82
C LEU A 63 6.63 -4.06 -4.60
N ALA A 64 5.87 -4.94 -3.96
CA ALA A 64 4.74 -5.62 -4.58
C ALA A 64 3.63 -4.65 -5.00
N GLN A 65 3.25 -3.71 -4.14
CA GLN A 65 2.24 -2.70 -4.42
C GLN A 65 2.67 -1.76 -5.56
N LEU A 66 3.94 -1.34 -5.57
CA LEU A 66 4.52 -0.54 -6.65
C LEU A 66 4.54 -1.30 -7.98
N ALA A 67 4.92 -2.57 -7.98
CA ALA A 67 4.93 -3.40 -9.19
C ALA A 67 3.52 -3.57 -9.77
N LEU A 68 2.52 -3.85 -8.92
CA LEU A 68 1.12 -3.98 -9.33
C LEU A 68 0.55 -2.64 -9.83
N ALA A 69 0.82 -1.54 -9.13
CA ALA A 69 0.38 -0.22 -9.55
C ALA A 69 1.04 0.21 -10.87
N TRP A 70 2.33 -0.10 -11.06
CA TRP A 70 3.04 0.14 -12.31
C TRP A 70 2.44 -0.67 -13.46
N TYR A 71 2.14 -1.95 -13.24
CA TYR A 71 1.46 -2.79 -14.22
C TYR A 71 0.10 -2.19 -14.62
N ALA A 72 -0.69 -1.76 -13.64
CA ALA A 72 -2.00 -1.14 -13.84
C ALA A 72 -1.92 0.23 -14.56
N LEU A 73 -0.82 0.96 -14.38
CA LEU A 73 -0.55 2.22 -15.09
C LEU A 73 -0.28 1.97 -16.58
N LYS A 74 0.47 0.91 -16.91
CA LYS A 74 0.90 0.59 -18.28
C LYS A 74 -0.11 -0.20 -19.09
N ASN A 75 -0.97 -0.97 -18.43
CA ASN A 75 -1.90 -1.88 -19.09
C ASN A 75 -3.36 -1.44 -18.94
N PRO A 76 -4.25 -1.83 -19.87
CA PRO A 76 -5.69 -1.74 -19.67
C PRO A 76 -6.11 -2.77 -18.62
N VAL A 77 -6.52 -2.30 -17.45
CA VAL A 77 -7.08 -3.13 -16.38
C VAL A 77 -8.48 -2.64 -16.03
N PRO A 78 -9.41 -3.52 -15.66
CA PRO A 78 -10.74 -3.12 -15.22
C PRO A 78 -10.68 -2.22 -13.97
N ASN A 79 -11.61 -1.27 -13.87
CA ASN A 79 -11.65 -0.34 -12.74
C ASN A 79 -11.82 -1.03 -11.39
N TYR A 80 -12.53 -2.17 -11.33
CA TYR A 80 -12.63 -2.94 -10.08
C TYR A 80 -11.25 -3.46 -9.61
N VAL A 81 -10.33 -3.79 -10.52
CA VAL A 81 -8.98 -4.24 -10.15
C VAL A 81 -8.18 -3.11 -9.50
N LEU A 82 -8.30 -1.89 -10.04
CA LEU A 82 -7.71 -0.69 -9.45
C LEU A 82 -8.27 -0.45 -8.04
N LEU A 83 -9.59 -0.49 -7.90
CA LEU A 83 -10.26 -0.31 -6.61
C LEU A 83 -9.83 -1.37 -5.59
N SER A 84 -9.79 -2.64 -6.00
CA SER A 84 -9.32 -3.74 -5.15
C SER A 84 -7.88 -3.56 -4.71
N LEU A 85 -7.00 -3.15 -5.62
CA LEU A 85 -5.59 -2.90 -5.30
C LEU A 85 -5.46 -1.78 -4.26
N LEU A 86 -6.17 -0.65 -4.44
CA LEU A 86 -6.18 0.43 -3.45
C LEU A 86 -6.73 -0.03 -2.10
N THR A 87 -7.80 -0.83 -2.10
CA THR A 87 -8.43 -1.34 -0.88
C THR A 87 -7.46 -2.24 -0.11
N ILE A 88 -6.79 -3.17 -0.79
CA ILE A 88 -5.78 -4.05 -0.17
C ILE A 88 -4.60 -3.23 0.35
N THR A 89 -4.12 -2.25 -0.42
CA THR A 89 -3.05 -1.35 0.02
C THR A 89 -3.41 -0.63 1.31
N LEU A 90 -4.63 -0.08 1.42
CA LEU A 90 -5.12 0.60 2.63
C LEU A 90 -5.28 -0.36 3.82
N MET A 91 -5.87 -1.53 3.59
CA MET A 91 -6.03 -2.55 4.63
C MET A 91 -4.67 -2.99 5.19
N PHE A 92 -3.66 -3.12 4.34
CA PHE A 92 -2.29 -3.41 4.78
C PHE A 92 -1.73 -2.32 5.70
N GLN A 93 -1.98 -1.03 5.41
CA GLN A 93 -1.51 0.05 6.28
C GLN A 93 -2.11 -0.05 7.69
N VAL A 94 -3.40 -0.37 7.78
CA VAL A 94 -4.11 -0.51 9.06
C VAL A 94 -3.55 -1.69 9.85
N THR A 95 -3.44 -2.86 9.23
CA THR A 95 -2.95 -4.07 9.92
C THR A 95 -1.48 -3.94 10.32
N TYR A 96 -0.66 -3.34 9.46
CA TYR A 96 0.75 -3.07 9.74
C TYR A 96 0.89 -2.07 10.91
N GLY A 97 0.16 -0.96 10.87
CA GLY A 97 0.18 0.06 11.91
C GLY A 97 -0.21 -0.50 13.28
N ILE A 98 -1.30 -1.27 13.35
CA ILE A 98 -1.71 -1.97 14.59
C ILE A 98 -0.60 -2.90 15.08
N SER A 99 0.01 -3.68 14.17
CA SER A 99 1.09 -4.62 14.52
C SER A 99 2.31 -3.91 15.11
N VAL A 100 2.73 -2.78 14.52
CA VAL A 100 3.84 -1.97 15.05
C VAL A 100 3.51 -1.45 16.45
N ILE A 101 2.32 -0.86 16.65
CA ILE A 101 1.91 -0.32 17.95
C ILE A 101 1.93 -1.42 19.03
N LEU A 102 1.35 -2.59 18.73
CA LEU A 102 1.32 -3.71 19.67
C LEU A 102 2.73 -4.20 20.05
N LEU A 103 3.64 -4.26 19.09
CA LEU A 103 5.05 -4.64 19.32
C LEU A 103 5.85 -3.57 20.06
N SER A 104 5.50 -2.30 19.90
CA SER A 104 6.15 -1.21 20.64
C SER A 104 5.69 -1.11 22.10
N LEU A 105 4.51 -1.65 22.43
CA LEU A 105 3.98 -1.70 23.80
C LEU A 105 4.40 -2.96 24.57
N ALA A 106 5.01 -3.94 23.90
CA ALA A 106 5.48 -5.20 24.47
C ALA A 106 6.96 -5.17 24.87
#